data_AF-A0A3C2CLQ6-F1
#
_entry.id   AF-A0A3C2CLQ6-F1
#
_cell.length_a   1.000
_cell.length_b   1.000
_cell.length_c   1.000
_cell.angle_alpha   90.00
_cell.angle_beta   90.00
_cell.angle_gamma   90.00
#
_symmetry.space_group_name_H-M   'P 1'
#
loop_
_entity.id
_entity.type
_entity.pdbx_description
1 polymer ?
#
loop_
_entity_poly.entity_id
_entity_poly.type
_entity_poly.pdbx_seq_one_letter_code
_entity_poly.pdbx_strand_id
1 'polypeptide(L)'
;TTTTTTSTTQPPKVTIPIAEEEENAGVKLMDSLDDFNSCLSSEGYEFIGLPNAEAGPEDPANNPDYLQALVLCNSRTNIATTFQEFQESRNEMTPDEIKEQNEQTIALGECLNRKGWNVGDLSPDENGLLNPSQFQSPDGSVNTDDIRSCASELSLEGN
;
A
#
# COMPACT_ATOMS: atom_id res chain seq x y z
N THR A 1 11.12 -70.62 -2.87
CA THR A 1 10.62 -69.29 -3.25
C THR A 1 11.31 -68.27 -2.40
N THR A 2 12.15 -67.42 -3.00
CA THR A 2 12.92 -66.38 -2.30
C THR A 2 12.32 -65.05 -2.69
N THR A 3 11.79 -64.29 -1.73
CA THR A 3 11.15 -63.00 -1.98
C THR A 3 12.16 -61.89 -1.76
N THR A 4 12.57 -61.22 -2.84
CA THR A 4 13.41 -60.02 -2.81
C THR A 4 12.51 -58.80 -2.73
N THR A 5 12.58 -58.05 -1.61
CA THR A 5 11.87 -56.78 -1.45
C THR A 5 12.78 -55.64 -1.91
N THR A 6 12.50 -55.06 -3.07
CA THR A 6 13.12 -53.80 -3.53
C THR A 6 12.44 -52.61 -2.85
N SER A 7 13.17 -51.91 -1.98
CA SER A 7 12.74 -50.63 -1.41
C SER A 7 13.15 -49.50 -2.36
N THR A 8 12.17 -48.90 -3.04
CA THR A 8 12.35 -47.67 -3.82
C THR A 8 12.35 -46.48 -2.86
N THR A 9 13.52 -45.94 -2.56
CA THR A 9 13.66 -44.64 -1.88
C THR A 9 13.29 -43.55 -2.89
N GLN A 10 12.09 -42.96 -2.71
CA GLN A 10 11.68 -41.75 -3.40
C GLN A 10 12.66 -40.61 -3.00
N PRO A 11 13.16 -39.79 -3.95
CA PRO A 11 13.99 -38.64 -3.59
C PRO A 11 13.20 -37.71 -2.66
N PRO A 12 13.89 -37.02 -1.71
CA PRO A 12 13.21 -36.10 -0.80
C PRO A 12 12.44 -35.07 -1.62
N LYS A 13 11.15 -34.92 -1.34
CA LYS A 13 10.38 -33.78 -1.83
C LYS A 13 11.13 -32.52 -1.37
N VAL A 14 11.66 -31.77 -2.33
CA VAL A 14 12.12 -30.40 -2.06
C VAL A 14 10.88 -29.63 -1.66
N THR A 15 10.67 -29.47 -0.36
CA THR A 15 9.79 -28.44 0.16
C THR A 15 10.49 -27.14 -0.16
N ILE A 16 10.09 -26.51 -1.27
CA ILE A 16 10.36 -25.09 -1.50
C ILE A 16 9.85 -24.42 -0.21
N PRO A 17 10.69 -23.70 0.55
CA PRO A 17 10.18 -22.87 1.62
C PRO A 17 9.14 -21.97 0.96
N ILE A 18 7.88 -22.08 1.37
CA ILE A 18 6.93 -21.01 1.13
C ILE A 18 7.66 -19.81 1.71
N ALA A 19 8.17 -18.92 0.85
CA ALA A 19 8.57 -17.60 1.30
C ALA A 19 7.39 -17.14 2.13
N GLU A 20 7.62 -16.84 3.42
CA GLU A 20 6.62 -16.12 4.19
C GLU A 20 6.18 -15.01 3.24
N GLU A 21 4.92 -15.04 2.80
CA GLU A 21 4.35 -13.93 2.05
C GLU A 21 4.44 -12.78 3.04
N GLU A 22 5.55 -12.04 2.99
CA GLU A 22 5.62 -10.72 3.58
C GLU A 22 4.42 -10.02 2.97
N GLU A 23 3.46 -9.72 3.84
CA GLU A 23 2.26 -9.01 3.49
C GLU A 23 2.68 -7.85 2.59
N ASN A 24 2.16 -7.82 1.35
CA ASN A 24 2.57 -6.86 0.33
C ASN A 24 2.65 -5.48 0.98
N ALA A 25 3.81 -4.82 0.90
CA ALA A 25 4.05 -3.58 1.66
C ALA A 25 2.98 -2.51 1.38
N GLY A 26 2.36 -2.54 0.19
CA GLY A 26 1.20 -1.72 -0.15
C GLY A 26 -0.06 -2.07 0.63
N VAL A 27 -0.38 -3.36 0.79
CA VAL A 27 -1.52 -3.82 1.62
C VAL A 27 -1.33 -3.41 3.08
N LYS A 28 -0.14 -3.66 3.64
CA LYS A 28 0.21 -3.26 5.00
C LYS A 28 0.06 -1.75 5.23
N LEU A 29 0.46 -0.94 4.23
CA LEU A 29 0.27 0.50 4.25
C LEU A 29 -1.21 0.89 4.23
N MET A 30 -2.04 0.25 3.40
CA MET A 30 -3.48 0.52 3.35
C MET A 30 -4.16 0.22 4.68
N ASP A 31 -3.81 -0.89 5.34
CA ASP A 31 -4.34 -1.22 6.65
C ASP A 31 -3.88 -0.24 7.73
N SER A 32 -2.60 0.13 7.71
CA SER A 32 -2.06 1.18 8.60
C SER A 32 -2.75 2.54 8.39
N LEU A 33 -3.12 2.86 7.14
CA LEU A 33 -3.84 4.08 6.78
C LEU A 33 -5.27 4.10 7.33
N ASP A 34 -5.97 2.97 7.28
CA ASP A 34 -7.31 2.85 7.86
C ASP A 34 -7.31 3.00 9.38
N ASP A 35 -6.39 2.31 10.06
CA ASP A 35 -6.24 2.44 11.50
C ASP A 35 -5.89 3.89 11.88
N PHE A 36 -5.09 4.56 11.05
CA PHE A 36 -4.68 5.93 11.30
C PHE A 36 -5.85 6.90 11.14
N ASN A 37 -6.63 6.77 10.07
CA ASN A 37 -7.83 7.58 9.83
C ASN A 37 -8.90 7.32 10.90
N SER A 38 -9.09 6.07 11.32
CA SER A 38 -9.99 5.69 12.42
C SER A 38 -9.57 6.31 13.75
N CYS A 39 -8.26 6.31 14.04
CA CYS A 39 -7.71 6.99 15.21
C CYS A 39 -7.96 8.51 15.14
N LEU A 40 -7.68 9.17 14.01
CA LEU A 40 -7.92 10.60 13.87
C LEU A 40 -9.39 10.96 14.06
N SER A 41 -10.30 10.18 13.46
CA SER A 41 -11.74 10.38 13.61
C SER A 41 -12.17 10.25 15.07
N SER A 42 -11.58 9.31 15.82
CA SER A 42 -11.83 9.14 17.26
C SER A 42 -11.35 10.34 18.10
N GLU A 43 -10.27 11.01 17.68
CA GLU A 43 -9.79 12.26 18.28
C GLU A 43 -10.57 13.50 17.76
N GLY A 44 -11.53 13.31 16.84
CA GLY A 44 -12.40 14.36 16.30
C GLY A 44 -11.86 15.10 15.08
N TYR A 45 -10.87 14.53 14.39
CA TYR A 45 -10.21 15.13 13.23
C TYR A 45 -10.33 14.25 11.98
N GLU A 46 -10.29 14.90 10.82
CA GLU A 46 -10.05 14.25 9.52
C GLU A 46 -8.63 14.57 9.07
N PHE A 47 -8.03 13.70 8.26
CA PHE A 47 -6.72 14.00 7.70
C PHE A 47 -6.83 15.09 6.64
N ILE A 48 -6.37 16.29 6.98
CA ILE A 48 -6.41 17.49 6.12
C ILE A 48 -5.03 17.82 5.52
N GLY A 49 -4.03 16.99 5.77
CA GLY A 49 -2.66 17.17 5.30
C GLY A 49 -1.66 17.42 6.42
N LEU A 50 -0.39 17.40 6.07
CA LEU A 50 0.71 17.71 6.99
C LEU A 50 0.77 19.22 7.27
N PRO A 51 1.33 19.63 8.42
CA PRO A 51 1.52 21.05 8.73
C PRO A 51 2.27 21.80 7.63
N ASN A 52 1.78 22.98 7.29
CA ASN A 52 2.40 23.87 6.32
C ASN A 52 2.77 25.20 6.97
N ALA A 53 4.04 25.36 7.33
CA ALA A 53 4.55 26.58 7.96
C ALA A 53 4.34 27.85 7.12
N GLU A 54 4.26 27.73 5.79
CA GLU A 54 4.06 28.87 4.88
C GLU A 54 2.60 29.37 4.88
N ALA A 55 1.64 28.52 5.24
CA ALA A 55 0.22 28.88 5.32
C ALA A 55 -0.14 29.71 6.56
N GLY A 56 0.78 29.82 7.53
CA GLY A 56 0.62 30.61 8.74
C GLY A 56 -0.19 29.90 9.84
N PRO A 57 -0.24 30.48 11.05
CA PRO A 57 -0.76 29.80 12.25
C PRO A 57 -2.28 29.59 12.26
N GLU A 58 -3.01 30.26 11.39
CA GLU A 58 -4.48 30.14 11.27
C GLU A 58 -4.90 28.97 10.37
N ASP A 59 -3.95 28.36 9.66
CA ASP A 59 -4.21 27.19 8.83
C ASP A 59 -4.63 26.00 9.74
N PRO A 60 -5.75 25.30 9.44
CA PRO A 60 -6.18 24.15 10.22
C PRO A 60 -5.11 23.05 10.37
N ALA A 61 -4.25 22.85 9.36
CA ALA A 61 -3.16 21.88 9.41
C ALA A 61 -2.05 22.27 10.40
N ASN A 62 -2.00 23.54 10.84
CA ASN A 62 -1.07 24.05 11.84
C ASN A 62 -1.69 24.12 13.25
N ASN A 63 -2.94 23.71 13.43
CA ASN A 63 -3.60 23.72 14.74
C ASN A 63 -2.88 22.76 15.72
N PRO A 64 -2.51 23.20 16.92
CA PRO A 64 -1.74 22.39 17.87
C PRO A 64 -2.45 21.09 18.30
N ASP A 65 -3.77 21.10 18.44
CA ASP A 65 -4.55 19.93 18.83
C ASP A 65 -4.60 18.91 17.69
N TYR A 66 -4.71 19.39 16.44
CA TYR A 66 -4.59 18.54 15.24
C TYR A 66 -3.20 17.88 15.15
N LEU A 67 -2.13 18.65 15.38
CA LEU A 67 -0.76 18.13 15.40
C LEU A 67 -0.56 17.07 16.48
N GLN A 68 -1.15 17.26 17.65
CA GLN A 68 -1.11 16.27 18.73
C GLN A 68 -1.83 14.97 18.33
N ALA A 69 -3.00 15.08 17.68
CA ALA A 69 -3.73 13.93 17.16
C ALA A 69 -2.92 13.19 16.08
N LEU A 70 -2.26 13.89 15.16
CA LEU A 70 -1.37 13.29 14.16
C LEU A 70 -0.24 12.48 14.80
N VAL A 71 0.46 13.05 15.79
CA VAL A 71 1.57 12.36 16.48
C VAL A 71 1.04 11.14 17.26
N LEU A 72 -0.08 11.29 17.96
CA LEU A 72 -0.70 10.21 18.71
C LEU A 72 -1.09 9.05 17.78
N CYS A 73 -1.81 9.33 16.70
CA CYS A 73 -2.29 8.32 15.78
C CYS A 73 -1.14 7.66 15.01
N ASN A 74 -0.11 8.42 14.63
CA ASN A 74 1.11 7.81 14.07
C ASN A 74 1.78 6.87 15.08
N SER A 75 1.86 7.23 16.36
CA SER A 75 2.48 6.37 17.38
C SER A 75 1.72 5.07 17.63
N ARG A 76 0.40 5.06 17.40
CA ARG A 76 -0.47 3.89 17.57
C ARG A 76 -0.45 2.95 16.36
N THR A 77 -0.34 3.51 15.17
CA THR A 77 -0.48 2.77 13.90
C THR A 77 0.84 2.49 13.22
N ASN A 78 1.88 3.24 13.58
CA ASN A 78 3.20 3.18 12.97
C ASN A 78 3.20 3.50 11.46
N ILE A 79 2.18 4.23 10.96
CA ILE A 79 1.99 4.50 9.53
C ILE A 79 3.20 5.16 8.87
N ALA A 80 3.93 6.03 9.58
CA ALA A 80 5.15 6.63 9.03
C ALA A 80 6.24 5.59 8.72
N THR A 81 6.40 4.59 9.59
CA THR A 81 7.34 3.49 9.37
C THR A 81 6.86 2.58 8.26
N THR A 82 5.58 2.20 8.26
CA THR A 82 5.00 1.38 7.17
C THR A 82 5.13 2.06 5.82
N PHE A 83 4.95 3.38 5.76
CA PHE A 83 5.16 4.16 4.54
C PHE A 83 6.62 4.14 4.09
N GLN A 84 7.58 4.23 5.02
CA GLN A 84 9.01 4.10 4.68
C GLN A 84 9.32 2.72 4.11
N GLU A 85 8.83 1.66 4.74
CA GLU A 85 9.00 0.28 4.26
C GLU A 85 8.40 0.09 2.85
N PHE A 86 7.23 0.67 2.58
CA PHE A 86 6.62 0.65 1.25
C PHE A 86 7.49 1.38 0.21
N GLN A 87 8.04 2.55 0.55
CA GLN A 87 8.94 3.27 -0.36
C GLN A 87 10.24 2.49 -0.61
N GLU A 88 10.81 1.86 0.41
CA GLU A 88 11.98 1.00 0.28
C GLU A 88 11.70 -0.20 -0.62
N SER A 89 10.57 -0.89 -0.42
CA SER A 89 10.19 -2.05 -1.25
C SER A 89 10.07 -1.67 -2.72
N ARG A 90 9.58 -0.47 -3.03
CA ARG A 90 9.45 0.07 -4.39
C ARG A 90 10.81 0.43 -5.01
N ASN A 91 11.74 0.93 -4.20
CA ASN A 91 13.09 1.29 -4.64
C ASN A 91 14.00 0.07 -4.89
N GLU A 92 13.71 -1.05 -4.21
CA GLU A 92 14.49 -2.29 -4.33
C GLU A 92 13.99 -3.21 -5.45
N MET A 93 12.89 -2.85 -6.14
CA MET A 93 12.33 -3.64 -7.24
C MET A 93 13.33 -3.81 -8.40
N THR A 94 13.42 -5.04 -8.89
CA THR A 94 14.13 -5.37 -10.12
C THR A 94 13.36 -4.88 -11.36
N PRO A 95 14.01 -4.79 -12.55
CA PRO A 95 13.33 -4.36 -13.76
C PRO A 95 12.11 -5.21 -14.16
N ASP A 96 12.15 -6.52 -13.89
CA ASP A 96 11.03 -7.41 -14.17
C ASP A 96 9.86 -7.16 -13.20
N GLU A 97 10.15 -6.94 -11.90
CA GLU A 97 9.15 -6.57 -10.89
C GLU A 97 8.54 -5.19 -11.18
N ILE A 98 9.34 -4.20 -11.63
CA ILE A 98 8.85 -2.88 -12.04
C ILE A 98 7.87 -3.02 -13.20
N LYS A 99 8.16 -3.89 -14.18
CA LYS A 99 7.25 -4.11 -15.31
C LYS A 99 5.91 -4.68 -14.85
N GLU A 100 5.94 -5.71 -14.01
CA GLU A 100 4.73 -6.29 -13.44
C GLU A 100 3.94 -5.25 -12.62
N GLN A 101 4.63 -4.54 -11.74
CA GLN A 101 4.03 -3.51 -10.92
C GLN A 101 3.40 -2.39 -11.75
N ASN A 102 4.01 -1.99 -12.86
CA ASN A 102 3.45 -1.02 -13.80
C ASN A 102 2.15 -1.50 -14.44
N GLU A 103 2.08 -2.78 -14.84
CA GLU A 103 0.85 -3.38 -15.38
C GLU A 103 -0.28 -3.33 -14.33
N GLN A 104 0.04 -3.65 -13.07
CA GLN A 104 -0.90 -3.55 -11.96
C GLN A 104 -1.32 -2.10 -11.67
N THR A 105 -0.39 -1.14 -11.67
CA THR A 105 -0.67 0.28 -11.44
C THR A 105 -1.59 0.86 -12.52
N ILE A 106 -1.40 0.49 -13.79
CA ILE A 106 -2.29 0.89 -14.89
C ILE A 106 -3.70 0.34 -14.66
N ALA A 107 -3.81 -0.96 -14.39
CA ALA A 107 -5.11 -1.60 -14.18
C ALA A 107 -5.86 -1.02 -12.96
N LEU A 108 -5.15 -0.78 -11.86
CA LEU A 108 -5.71 -0.13 -10.67
C LEU A 108 -6.18 1.29 -10.99
N GLY A 109 -5.37 2.09 -11.68
CA GLY A 109 -5.73 3.44 -12.10
C GLY A 109 -6.97 3.48 -12.99
N GLU A 110 -7.10 2.56 -13.94
CA GLU A 110 -8.31 2.42 -14.77
C GLU A 110 -9.55 2.06 -13.96
N CYS A 111 -9.41 1.17 -12.97
CA CYS A 111 -10.51 0.81 -12.07
C CYS A 111 -10.96 2.00 -11.21
N LEU A 112 -10.01 2.71 -10.60
CA LEU A 112 -10.28 3.89 -9.79
C LEU A 112 -10.91 5.01 -10.62
N ASN A 113 -10.42 5.25 -11.83
CA ASN A 113 -11.02 6.23 -12.75
C ASN A 113 -12.49 5.88 -13.08
N ARG A 114 -12.84 4.60 -13.25
CA ARG A 114 -14.25 4.17 -13.42
C ARG A 114 -15.12 4.46 -12.20
N LYS A 115 -14.54 4.44 -11.00
CA LYS A 115 -15.20 4.84 -9.74
C LYS A 115 -15.24 6.36 -9.52
N GLY A 116 -14.67 7.14 -10.45
CA GLY A 116 -14.68 8.60 -10.41
C GLY A 116 -13.49 9.22 -9.69
N TRP A 117 -12.46 8.44 -9.35
CA TRP A 117 -11.23 8.97 -8.80
C TRP A 117 -10.48 9.83 -9.82
N ASN A 118 -9.67 10.77 -9.30
CA ASN A 118 -8.70 11.51 -10.09
C ASN A 118 -7.29 10.94 -9.84
N VAL A 119 -6.85 10.03 -10.72
CA VAL A 119 -5.51 9.40 -10.67
C VAL A 119 -4.46 10.21 -11.47
N GLY A 120 -4.90 11.20 -12.25
CA GLY A 120 -4.02 11.98 -13.13
C GLY A 120 -3.28 11.11 -14.15
N ASP A 121 -2.28 11.70 -14.81
CA ASP A 121 -1.39 10.96 -15.71
C ASP A 121 -0.42 10.09 -14.90
N LEU A 122 -0.18 8.86 -15.38
CA LEU A 122 0.87 7.97 -14.89
C LEU A 122 2.19 8.31 -15.58
N SER A 123 3.22 8.63 -14.81
CA SER A 123 4.56 8.93 -15.32
C SER A 123 5.62 8.08 -14.61
N PRO A 124 6.65 7.60 -15.32
CA PRO A 124 7.73 6.83 -14.71
C PRO A 124 8.63 7.73 -13.85
N ASP A 125 9.10 7.18 -12.74
CA ASP A 125 10.19 7.77 -11.95
C ASP A 125 11.58 7.40 -12.51
N GLU A 126 12.64 7.69 -11.74
CA GLU A 126 14.03 7.43 -12.12
C GLU A 126 14.33 5.94 -12.36
N ASN A 127 13.56 5.04 -11.74
CA ASN A 127 13.71 3.59 -11.88
C ASN A 127 12.78 3.02 -12.99
N GLY A 128 11.92 3.86 -13.58
CA GLY A 128 10.95 3.44 -14.59
C GLY A 128 9.62 2.96 -14.03
N LEU A 129 9.40 3.16 -12.72
CA LEU A 129 8.20 2.75 -12.02
C LEU A 129 7.13 3.84 -12.13
N LEU A 130 5.92 3.46 -12.56
CA LEU A 130 4.83 4.37 -12.83
C LEU A 130 4.24 4.87 -11.52
N ASN A 131 4.10 6.19 -11.44
CA ASN A 131 3.46 6.87 -10.32
C ASN A 131 2.36 7.81 -10.86
N PRO A 132 1.22 7.87 -10.17
CA PRO A 132 0.15 8.79 -10.53
C PRO A 132 0.48 10.22 -10.12
N SER A 133 0.14 11.18 -10.98
CA SER A 133 0.32 12.61 -10.69
C SER A 133 -0.73 13.17 -9.73
N GLN A 134 -1.86 12.48 -9.56
CA GLN A 134 -2.92 12.78 -8.60
C GLN A 134 -3.42 11.45 -8.00
N PHE A 135 -3.95 11.46 -6.79
CA PHE A 135 -4.51 10.23 -6.23
C PHE A 135 -5.57 10.55 -5.19
N GLN A 136 -6.76 10.90 -5.68
CA GLN A 136 -7.86 11.39 -4.84
C GLN A 136 -9.19 10.75 -5.24
N SER A 137 -9.96 10.34 -4.25
CA SER A 137 -11.36 9.95 -4.42
C SER A 137 -12.24 11.17 -4.75
N PRO A 138 -13.51 10.97 -5.17
CA PRO A 138 -14.44 12.07 -5.50
C PRO A 138 -14.67 13.10 -4.38
N ASP A 139 -14.42 12.73 -3.13
CA ASP A 139 -14.50 13.60 -1.95
C ASP A 139 -13.19 14.35 -1.64
N GLY A 140 -12.13 14.13 -2.43
CA GLY A 140 -10.82 14.74 -2.25
C GLY A 140 -9.91 14.05 -1.25
N SER A 141 -10.33 12.91 -0.67
CA SER A 141 -9.55 12.13 0.29
C SER A 141 -8.87 10.91 -0.38
N VAL A 142 -8.29 10.01 0.44
CA VAL A 142 -7.85 8.68 0.00
C VAL A 142 -8.81 7.67 0.61
N ASN A 143 -9.65 7.05 -0.22
CA ASN A 143 -10.59 6.02 0.20
C ASN A 143 -10.00 4.62 -0.05
N THR A 144 -9.60 3.95 1.03
CA THR A 144 -8.98 2.61 1.02
C THR A 144 -9.94 1.50 0.58
N ASP A 145 -11.24 1.62 0.83
CA ASP A 145 -12.25 0.64 0.43
C ASP A 145 -12.38 0.54 -1.09
N ASP A 146 -12.34 1.67 -1.78
CA ASP A 146 -12.34 1.69 -3.25
C ASP A 146 -11.07 1.09 -3.84
N ILE A 147 -9.92 1.36 -3.22
CA ILE A 147 -8.62 0.79 -3.60
C ILE A 147 -8.66 -0.73 -3.43
N ARG A 148 -9.10 -1.24 -2.27
CA ARG A 148 -9.26 -2.68 -2.03
C ARG A 148 -10.24 -3.30 -3.01
N SER A 149 -11.41 -2.70 -3.19
CA SER A 149 -12.41 -3.17 -4.15
C SER A 149 -11.82 -3.34 -5.56
N CYS A 150 -11.02 -2.37 -6.02
CA CYS A 150 -10.33 -2.47 -7.30
C CYS A 150 -9.22 -3.53 -7.28
N ALA A 151 -8.43 -3.62 -6.20
CA ALA A 151 -7.40 -4.64 -6.05
C ALA A 151 -8.00 -6.06 -6.09
N SER A 152 -9.13 -6.28 -5.41
CA SER A 152 -9.89 -7.54 -5.44
C SER A 152 -10.38 -7.90 -6.84
N GLU A 153 -10.96 -6.94 -7.57
CA GLU A 153 -11.44 -7.14 -8.95
C GLU A 153 -10.31 -7.58 -9.88
N LEU A 154 -9.11 -7.07 -9.63
CA LEU A 154 -7.90 -7.32 -10.42
C LEU A 154 -7.09 -8.53 -9.91
N SER A 155 -7.55 -9.19 -8.82
CA SER A 155 -6.81 -10.25 -8.12
C SER A 155 -5.40 -9.84 -7.67
N LEU A 156 -5.23 -8.56 -7.32
CA LEU A 156 -3.96 -7.99 -6.81
C LEU A 156 -3.73 -8.29 -5.32
N GLU A 157 -4.71 -8.89 -4.65
CA GLU A 157 -4.67 -9.20 -3.20
C GLU A 157 -3.95 -10.52 -2.85
N GLY A 158 -3.32 -11.18 -3.83
CA GLY A 158 -2.49 -12.36 -3.59
C GLY A 158 -2.78 -13.53 -4.54
N ASN A 159 -1.73 -13.96 -5.24
CA ASN A 159 -1.60 -15.26 -5.89
C ASN A 159 -0.16 -15.75 -5.71
#